data_AF-E3FJA4-F1
#
_entry.id   AF-E3FJA4-F1
#
_cell.length_a   1.000
_cell.length_b   1.000
_cell.length_c   1.000
_cell.angle_alpha   90.00
_cell.angle_beta   90.00
_cell.angle_gamma   90.00
#
_symmetry.space_group_name_H-M   'P 1'
#
loop_
_entity.id
_entity.type
_entity.pdbx_description
1 polymer ?
#
loop_
_entity_poly.entity_id
_entity_poly.type
_entity_poly.pdbx_seq_one_letter_code
_entity_poly.pdbx_strand_id
1 'polypeptide(L)'
;MSVTELRARYLEVVGEETRSTNKTHLIRRIEEALAAKKRRGPSRRATAAAPSAPAAPAATPSAPAAAPAAGTQPAPRRGRFANMSLAELQAKYSEVVGRPTGSSDTSYLKWKIREAEAGRVPVGPRPEREVKVREDGKRVIPLTYDAEALAALDKAWREAGLPSRARFFRRAVHRELMAMGATEAAAHFAADAAEE
;
A
#
# COMPACT_ATOMS: atom_id res chain seq x y z
N MET A 1 -15.88 5.57 26.74
CA MET A 1 -15.47 6.99 26.65
C MET A 1 -16.00 7.61 25.37
N SER A 2 -16.61 8.78 25.48
CA SER A 2 -17.03 9.60 24.33
C SER A 2 -15.83 10.29 23.66
N VAL A 3 -15.96 10.75 22.41
CA VAL A 3 -14.86 11.45 21.69
C VAL A 3 -14.48 12.74 22.42
N THR A 4 -15.48 13.42 23.00
CA THR A 4 -15.31 14.65 23.77
C THR A 4 -14.49 14.41 25.04
N GLU A 5 -14.76 13.35 25.79
CA GLU A 5 -13.95 12.95 26.95
C GLU A 5 -12.50 12.61 26.56
N LEU A 6 -12.29 11.93 25.43
CA LEU A 6 -10.96 11.59 24.93
C LEU A 6 -10.18 12.85 24.50
N ARG A 7 -10.84 13.85 23.91
CA ARG A 7 -10.20 15.13 23.58
C ARG A 7 -9.80 15.90 24.83
N ALA A 8 -10.65 15.92 25.87
CA ALA A 8 -10.32 16.53 27.15
C ALA A 8 -9.09 15.87 27.81
N ARG A 9 -9.02 14.53 27.81
CA ARG A 9 -7.85 13.80 28.31
C ARG A 9 -6.60 13.99 27.44
N TYR A 10 -6.76 14.12 26.13
CA TYR A 10 -5.65 14.44 25.24
C TYR A 10 -5.07 15.83 25.57
N LEU A 11 -5.92 16.83 25.77
CA LEU A 11 -5.50 18.16 26.20
C LEU A 11 -4.75 18.11 27.54
N GLU A 12 -5.26 17.37 28.53
CA GLU A 12 -4.63 17.23 29.84
C GLU A 12 -3.27 16.52 29.79
N VAL A 13 -3.16 15.46 29.00
CA VAL A 13 -1.96 14.60 28.96
C VAL A 13 -0.89 15.16 28.02
N VAL A 14 -1.29 15.64 26.84
CA VAL A 14 -0.40 16.11 25.76
C VAL A 14 -0.20 17.64 25.80
N GLY A 15 -1.18 18.39 26.31
CA GLY A 15 -1.14 19.87 26.35
C GLY A 15 -1.61 20.56 25.07
N GLU A 16 -2.12 19.81 24.10
CA GLU A 16 -2.54 20.32 22.79
C GLU A 16 -4.03 20.11 22.55
N GLU A 17 -4.71 21.09 21.91
CA GLU A 17 -6.09 20.91 21.45
C GLU A 17 -6.13 20.13 20.13
N THR A 18 -6.84 19.01 20.11
CA THR A 18 -7.00 18.19 18.89
C THR A 18 -8.43 18.24 18.37
N ARG A 19 -8.57 18.52 17.06
CA ARG A 19 -9.84 18.41 16.31
C ARG A 19 -10.10 17.00 15.78
N SER A 20 -9.26 16.02 16.10
CA SER A 20 -9.41 14.64 15.62
C SER A 20 -10.69 13.99 16.15
N THR A 21 -11.50 13.42 15.25
CA THR A 21 -12.74 12.68 15.59
C THR A 21 -12.49 11.18 15.78
N ASN A 22 -11.29 10.71 15.48
CA ASN A 22 -10.93 9.30 15.53
C ASN A 22 -10.57 8.86 16.97
N LYS A 23 -11.44 8.03 17.58
CA LYS A 23 -11.27 7.54 18.97
C LYS A 23 -9.98 6.74 19.17
N THR A 24 -9.65 5.85 18.25
CA THR A 24 -8.47 4.97 18.34
C THR A 24 -7.18 5.79 18.32
N HIS A 25 -7.14 6.85 17.51
CA HIS A 25 -6.01 7.77 17.46
C HIS A 25 -5.81 8.52 18.78
N LEU A 26 -6.90 9.02 19.39
CA LEU A 26 -6.83 9.74 20.68
C LEU A 26 -6.33 8.82 21.80
N ILE A 27 -6.85 7.60 21.88
CA ILE A 27 -6.42 6.61 22.89
C ILE A 27 -4.94 6.31 22.75
N ARG A 28 -4.48 5.95 21.54
CA ARG A 28 -3.07 5.65 21.27
C ARG A 28 -2.12 6.78 21.68
N ARG A 29 -2.49 8.03 21.35
CA ARG A 29 -1.66 9.20 21.68
C ARG A 29 -1.65 9.53 23.18
N ILE A 30 -2.79 9.34 23.86
CA ILE A 30 -2.87 9.49 25.31
C ILE A 30 -1.97 8.46 25.99
N GLU A 31 -2.05 7.19 25.57
CA GLU A 31 -1.20 6.11 26.11
C GLU A 31 0.29 6.36 25.86
N GLU A 32 0.65 6.80 24.66
CA GLU A 32 2.02 7.15 24.30
C GLU A 32 2.57 8.30 25.17
N ALA A 33 1.77 9.36 25.35
CA ALA A 33 2.17 10.50 26.16
C ALA A 33 2.25 10.16 27.66
N LEU A 34 1.37 9.29 28.18
CA LEU A 34 1.47 8.75 29.53
C LEU A 34 2.72 7.86 29.69
N ALA A 35 3.03 7.03 28.71
CA ALA A 35 4.24 6.20 28.70
C ALA A 35 5.51 7.06 28.64
N ALA A 36 5.52 8.13 27.83
CA ALA A 36 6.62 9.09 27.77
C ALA A 36 6.80 9.84 29.10
N LYS A 37 5.70 10.28 29.75
CA LYS A 37 5.75 10.87 31.10
C LYS A 37 6.29 9.89 32.15
N LYS A 38 5.87 8.62 32.10
CA LYS A 38 6.38 7.56 33.00
C LYS A 38 7.87 7.28 32.80
N ARG A 39 8.36 7.34 31.55
CA ARG A 39 9.80 7.21 31.22
C ARG A 39 10.62 8.41 31.69
N ARG A 40 10.00 9.60 31.82
CA ARG A 40 10.62 10.84 32.32
C ARG A 40 10.58 10.99 33.85
N GLY A 41 10.64 9.90 34.61
CA GLY A 41 10.76 9.91 36.08
C GLY A 41 11.88 10.84 36.61
N PRO A 42 11.89 11.19 37.91
CA PRO A 42 12.19 12.52 38.47
C PRO A 42 13.67 12.92 38.51
N SER A 43 14.49 12.48 37.56
CA SER A 43 15.92 12.80 37.47
C SER A 43 16.30 13.29 36.08
N ARG A 44 15.77 14.46 35.70
CA ARG A 44 16.47 15.46 34.88
C ARG A 44 15.69 16.78 34.86
N ARG A 45 15.81 17.56 35.94
CA ARG A 45 15.40 18.97 35.97
C ARG A 45 16.65 19.83 35.80
N ALA A 46 16.89 20.29 34.57
CA ALA A 46 17.80 21.37 34.14
C ALA A 46 17.99 21.13 32.62
N THR A 47 17.67 22.03 31.69
CA THR A 47 17.65 23.50 31.68
C THR A 47 16.91 23.97 30.42
N ALA A 48 16.17 25.09 30.57
CA ALA A 48 15.99 26.21 29.62
C ALA A 48 15.60 25.94 28.15
N ALA A 49 14.80 26.72 27.45
CA ALA A 49 13.93 27.86 27.71
C ALA A 49 13.21 28.11 26.36
N ALA A 50 11.90 28.38 26.37
CA ALA A 50 11.23 29.13 25.31
C ALA A 50 11.42 30.64 25.60
N PRO A 51 10.96 31.62 24.78
CA PRO A 51 10.14 31.53 23.57
C PRO A 51 10.57 32.52 22.45
N SER A 52 9.90 32.48 21.29
CA SER A 52 9.52 33.68 20.49
C SER A 52 8.61 33.29 19.31
N ALA A 53 7.34 33.70 19.40
CA ALA A 53 6.47 34.04 18.27
C ALA A 53 6.62 35.56 18.00
N PRO A 54 5.92 36.24 17.05
CA PRO A 54 4.85 35.80 16.15
C PRO A 54 4.91 36.35 14.70
N ALA A 55 4.12 35.80 13.77
CA ALA A 55 3.59 36.54 12.61
C ALA A 55 2.43 35.78 11.92
N ALA A 56 1.22 36.32 12.07
CA ALA A 56 0.11 36.24 11.11
C ALA A 56 0.17 37.54 10.23
N PRO A 57 -0.60 37.77 9.14
CA PRO A 57 -1.90 37.17 8.78
C PRO A 57 -2.11 36.91 7.26
N ALA A 58 -3.18 36.19 6.90
CA ALA A 58 -4.00 36.48 5.72
C ALA A 58 -5.27 35.62 5.72
N ALA A 59 -6.42 36.27 5.69
CA ALA A 59 -7.73 35.68 5.49
C ALA A 59 -8.12 35.77 4.02
N THR A 60 -8.77 34.74 3.45
CA THR A 60 -10.10 34.83 2.82
C THR A 60 -10.57 33.46 2.28
N PRO A 61 -11.90 33.24 2.13
CA PRO A 61 -12.53 31.93 2.11
C PRO A 61 -12.88 31.43 0.69
N SER A 62 -13.06 30.12 0.53
CA SER A 62 -13.86 29.57 -0.57
C SER A 62 -14.53 28.27 -0.11
N ALA A 63 -15.87 28.32 -0.07
CA ALA A 63 -16.77 27.18 0.03
C ALA A 63 -17.34 26.86 -1.38
N PRO A 64 -18.29 25.93 -1.55
CA PRO A 64 -18.05 24.50 -1.74
C PRO A 64 -18.55 24.01 -3.10
N ALA A 65 -17.80 23.14 -3.79
CA ALA A 65 -18.22 22.56 -5.07
C ALA A 65 -18.71 21.11 -4.90
N ALA A 66 -20.03 20.98 -5.02
CA ALA A 66 -20.80 19.92 -5.68
C ALA A 66 -20.35 18.44 -5.54
N ALA A 67 -21.21 17.69 -4.84
CA ALA A 67 -21.35 16.25 -4.98
C ALA A 67 -21.77 15.84 -6.41
N PRO A 68 -21.43 14.61 -6.83
CA PRO A 68 -22.27 13.88 -7.76
C PRO A 68 -22.88 12.62 -7.14
N ALA A 69 -24.15 12.44 -7.52
CA ALA A 69 -24.84 11.18 -7.76
C ALA A 69 -25.05 10.22 -6.58
N ALA A 70 -26.23 10.39 -5.98
CA ALA A 70 -26.93 9.36 -5.25
C ALA A 70 -27.18 8.13 -6.15
N GLY A 71 -26.36 7.09 -5.97
CA GLY A 71 -26.75 5.74 -6.31
C GLY A 71 -27.70 5.22 -5.23
N THR A 72 -28.92 4.88 -5.62
CA THR A 72 -29.92 4.20 -4.78
C THR A 72 -29.35 2.86 -4.28
N GLN A 73 -28.73 2.90 -3.10
CA GLN A 73 -28.30 1.72 -2.36
C GLN A 73 -29.47 1.26 -1.47
N PRO A 74 -29.90 -0.01 -1.51
CA PRO A 74 -30.86 -0.52 -0.55
C PRO A 74 -30.27 -0.38 0.86
N ALA A 75 -31.06 0.15 1.78
CA ALA A 75 -30.64 0.44 3.15
C ALA A 75 -29.91 -0.77 3.78
N PRO A 76 -28.77 -0.57 4.47
CA PRO A 76 -28.07 -1.67 5.10
C PRO A 76 -28.98 -2.29 6.15
N ARG A 77 -29.40 -3.54 5.92
CA ARG A 77 -30.12 -4.34 6.93
C ARG A 77 -29.18 -4.60 8.11
N ARG A 78 -29.16 -3.67 9.06
CA ARG A 78 -28.40 -3.78 10.31
C ARG A 78 -28.87 -5.04 11.02
N GLY A 79 -27.95 -5.97 11.28
CA GLY A 79 -28.23 -7.23 11.99
C GLY A 79 -28.11 -8.53 11.18
N ARG A 80 -28.03 -8.51 9.84
CA ARG A 80 -27.98 -9.76 9.03
C ARG A 80 -26.86 -10.74 9.39
N PHE A 81 -25.77 -10.22 9.93
CA PHE A 81 -24.59 -11.00 10.30
C PHE A 81 -24.38 -11.04 11.83
N ALA A 82 -25.35 -10.59 12.63
CA ALA A 82 -25.20 -10.52 14.10
C ALA A 82 -25.16 -11.91 14.74
N ASN A 83 -25.97 -12.84 14.23
CA ASN A 83 -26.10 -14.20 14.78
C ASN A 83 -25.28 -15.26 14.00
N MET A 84 -24.45 -14.84 13.03
CA MET A 84 -23.71 -15.79 12.20
C MET A 84 -22.41 -16.22 12.87
N SER A 85 -22.16 -17.53 12.85
CA SER A 85 -20.90 -18.11 13.29
C SER A 85 -19.76 -17.74 12.33
N LEU A 86 -18.52 -17.87 12.79
CA LEU A 86 -17.33 -17.57 11.98
C LEU A 86 -17.27 -18.44 10.72
N ALA A 87 -17.64 -19.72 10.82
CA ALA A 87 -17.73 -20.63 9.68
C ALA A 87 -18.79 -20.18 8.66
N GLU A 88 -19.96 -19.75 9.13
CA GLU A 88 -21.01 -19.21 8.25
C GLU A 88 -20.58 -17.90 7.57
N LEU A 89 -19.82 -17.05 8.26
CA LEU A 89 -19.26 -15.82 7.67
C LEU A 89 -18.20 -16.14 6.61
N GLN A 90 -17.37 -17.17 6.82
CA GLN A 90 -16.39 -17.61 5.82
C GLN A 90 -17.06 -18.27 4.60
N ALA A 91 -18.13 -19.02 4.81
CA ALA A 91 -18.94 -19.61 3.73
C ALA A 91 -19.60 -18.51 2.88
N LYS A 92 -20.26 -17.53 3.53
CA LYS A 92 -20.84 -16.37 2.83
C LYS A 92 -19.80 -15.49 2.15
N TYR A 93 -18.64 -15.34 2.75
CA TYR A 93 -17.53 -14.65 2.10
C TYR A 93 -17.12 -15.38 0.82
N SER A 94 -17.02 -16.70 0.86
CA SER A 94 -16.63 -17.50 -0.31
C SER A 94 -17.69 -17.41 -1.42
N GLU A 95 -18.97 -17.42 -1.05
CA GLU A 95 -20.11 -17.24 -1.96
C GLU A 95 -20.12 -15.84 -2.60
N VAL A 96 -19.99 -14.79 -1.79
CA VAL A 96 -20.14 -13.39 -2.24
C VAL A 96 -18.87 -12.84 -2.90
N VAL A 97 -17.69 -13.24 -2.44
CA VAL A 97 -16.38 -12.75 -2.95
C VAL A 97 -15.82 -13.71 -4.01
N GLY A 98 -16.28 -14.97 -4.04
CA GLY A 98 -15.78 -16.01 -4.94
C GLY A 98 -14.41 -16.57 -4.52
N ARG A 99 -14.01 -16.41 -3.25
CA ARG A 99 -12.66 -16.75 -2.75
C ARG A 99 -12.72 -17.33 -1.34
N PRO A 100 -12.00 -18.41 -1.02
CA PRO A 100 -11.83 -18.83 0.36
C PRO A 100 -10.99 -17.79 1.13
N THR A 101 -11.31 -17.61 2.41
CA THR A 101 -10.56 -16.71 3.31
C THR A 101 -10.10 -17.47 4.54
N GLY A 102 -8.83 -17.35 4.88
CA GLY A 102 -8.28 -17.84 6.15
C GLY A 102 -8.46 -16.85 7.31
N SER A 103 -9.13 -15.72 7.09
CA SER A 103 -9.33 -14.71 8.13
C SER A 103 -10.35 -15.21 9.16
N SER A 104 -9.97 -15.13 10.44
CA SER A 104 -10.81 -15.43 11.59
C SER A 104 -11.46 -14.19 12.22
N ASP A 105 -11.24 -13.01 11.64
CA ASP A 105 -11.83 -11.76 12.14
C ASP A 105 -13.27 -11.59 11.62
N THR A 106 -14.23 -11.74 12.53
CA THR A 106 -15.66 -11.63 12.22
C THR A 106 -16.08 -10.22 11.77
N SER A 107 -15.42 -9.16 12.24
CA SER A 107 -15.72 -7.78 11.85
C SER A 107 -15.21 -7.49 10.44
N TYR A 108 -14.02 -7.98 10.13
CA TYR A 108 -13.43 -7.92 8.79
C TYR A 108 -14.26 -8.69 7.76
N LEU A 109 -14.72 -9.91 8.08
CA LEU A 109 -15.57 -10.70 7.17
C LEU A 109 -16.90 -9.99 6.89
N LYS A 110 -17.57 -9.47 7.93
CA LYS A 110 -18.83 -8.71 7.77
C LYS A 110 -18.64 -7.47 6.91
N TRP A 111 -17.54 -6.75 7.10
CA TRP A 111 -17.20 -5.59 6.29
C TRP A 111 -16.97 -5.98 4.83
N LYS A 112 -16.16 -7.00 4.57
CA LYS A 112 -15.78 -7.40 3.21
C LYS A 112 -16.94 -8.03 2.43
N ILE A 113 -17.83 -8.75 3.10
CA ILE A 113 -19.09 -9.23 2.51
C ILE A 113 -19.98 -8.04 2.11
N ARG A 114 -20.12 -7.01 2.95
CA ARG A 114 -20.90 -5.81 2.61
C ARG A 114 -20.30 -5.02 1.45
N GLU A 115 -18.98 -4.88 1.42
CA GLU A 115 -18.28 -4.21 0.33
C GLU A 115 -18.41 -4.95 -1.00
N ALA A 116 -18.40 -6.29 -0.96
CA ALA A 116 -18.64 -7.13 -2.13
C ALA A 116 -20.11 -7.09 -2.58
N GLU A 117 -21.08 -7.15 -1.64
CA GLU A 117 -22.51 -6.92 -1.93
C GLU A 117 -22.76 -5.53 -2.55
N ALA A 118 -22.01 -4.52 -2.10
CA ALA A 118 -22.10 -3.16 -2.62
C ALA A 118 -21.39 -2.97 -3.97
N GLY A 119 -20.78 -4.01 -4.54
CA GLY A 119 -20.05 -3.96 -5.81
C GLY A 119 -18.73 -3.19 -5.77
N ARG A 120 -18.21 -2.89 -4.57
CA ARG A 120 -16.94 -2.16 -4.37
C ARG A 120 -15.71 -3.07 -4.31
N VAL A 121 -15.93 -4.38 -4.33
CA VAL A 121 -14.87 -5.40 -4.37
C VAL A 121 -14.97 -6.14 -5.70
N PRO A 122 -13.85 -6.38 -6.40
CA PRO A 122 -13.82 -7.27 -7.56
C PRO A 122 -14.18 -8.69 -7.12
N VAL A 123 -15.40 -9.10 -7.42
CA VAL A 123 -15.94 -10.45 -7.18
C VAL A 123 -15.45 -11.36 -8.31
N GLY A 124 -14.92 -12.54 -7.96
CA GLY A 124 -14.42 -13.53 -8.91
C GLY A 124 -13.02 -14.07 -8.56
N PRO A 125 -12.49 -15.06 -9.32
CA PRO A 125 -11.15 -15.58 -9.14
C PRO A 125 -10.11 -14.44 -9.19
N ARG A 126 -8.97 -14.60 -8.50
CA ARG A 126 -7.90 -13.58 -8.62
C ARG A 126 -7.49 -13.70 -10.07
N PRO A 127 -7.45 -12.62 -10.88
CA PRO A 127 -6.56 -12.68 -12.01
C PRO A 127 -5.21 -13.04 -11.39
N GLU A 128 -4.77 -14.27 -11.64
CA GLU A 128 -3.37 -14.62 -11.54
C GLU A 128 -2.65 -13.47 -12.23
N ARG A 129 -1.65 -12.89 -11.57
CA ARG A 129 -1.06 -11.61 -11.97
C ARG A 129 -0.54 -11.80 -13.39
N GLU A 130 -1.37 -11.53 -14.40
CA GLU A 130 -1.04 -11.75 -15.79
C GLU A 130 0.17 -10.86 -16.01
N VAL A 131 1.32 -11.50 -16.16
CA VAL A 131 2.58 -10.84 -16.45
C VAL A 131 2.29 -10.07 -17.72
N LYS A 132 2.12 -8.74 -17.60
CA LYS A 132 1.62 -7.87 -18.68
C LYS A 132 2.31 -8.25 -19.99
N VAL A 133 1.61 -9.03 -20.80
CA VAL A 133 2.05 -9.35 -22.16
C VAL A 133 1.78 -8.05 -22.90
N ARG A 134 2.84 -7.41 -23.42
CA ARG A 134 2.63 -6.27 -24.32
C ARG A 134 1.84 -6.75 -25.53
N GLU A 135 1.15 -5.85 -26.22
CA GLU A 135 0.40 -6.19 -27.46
C GLU A 135 1.29 -6.93 -28.47
N ASP A 136 2.61 -6.71 -28.43
CA ASP A 136 3.63 -7.40 -29.22
C ASP A 136 3.89 -8.88 -28.83
N GLY A 137 3.14 -9.46 -27.89
CA GLY A 137 3.37 -10.82 -27.37
C GLY A 137 4.60 -10.95 -26.47
N LYS A 138 5.39 -9.88 -26.29
CA LYS A 138 6.62 -9.87 -25.51
C LYS A 138 6.31 -9.77 -24.01
N ARG A 139 6.96 -10.63 -23.20
CA ARG A 139 6.91 -10.60 -21.73
C ARG A 139 8.07 -9.77 -21.18
N VAL A 140 7.79 -8.97 -20.15
CA VAL A 140 8.81 -8.16 -19.45
C VAL A 140 9.33 -8.93 -18.24
N ILE A 141 10.66 -9.04 -18.12
CA ILE A 141 11.34 -9.58 -16.92
C ILE A 141 11.80 -8.38 -16.07
N PRO A 142 11.15 -8.09 -14.92
CA PRO A 142 11.58 -7.01 -14.04
C PRO A 142 12.79 -7.47 -13.21
N LEU A 143 13.95 -6.89 -13.49
CA LEU A 143 15.19 -7.09 -12.72
C LEU A 143 15.49 -5.83 -11.90
N THR A 144 15.87 -6.00 -10.64
CA THR A 144 16.24 -4.90 -9.74
C THR A 144 17.74 -4.93 -9.45
N TYR A 145 18.40 -3.79 -9.58
CA TYR A 145 19.83 -3.60 -9.36
C TYR A 145 20.08 -2.27 -8.67
N ASP A 146 21.22 -2.14 -7.98
CA ASP A 146 21.67 -0.86 -7.44
C ASP A 146 21.99 0.15 -8.55
N ALA A 147 21.73 1.43 -8.28
CA ALA A 147 21.88 2.49 -9.25
C ALA A 147 23.33 2.67 -9.73
N GLU A 148 24.30 2.55 -8.82
CA GLU A 148 25.74 2.66 -9.14
C GLU A 148 26.20 1.50 -10.05
N ALA A 149 25.74 0.28 -9.75
CA ALA A 149 26.04 -0.89 -10.58
C ALA A 149 25.44 -0.76 -11.99
N LEU A 150 24.21 -0.25 -12.10
CA LEU A 150 23.59 0.03 -13.41
C LEU A 150 24.34 1.11 -14.19
N ALA A 151 24.84 2.15 -13.52
CA ALA A 151 25.61 3.19 -14.18
C ALA A 151 26.95 2.65 -14.72
N ALA A 152 27.65 1.83 -13.94
CA ALA A 152 28.89 1.17 -14.36
C ALA A 152 28.64 0.21 -15.54
N LEU A 153 27.57 -0.58 -15.48
CA LEU A 153 27.16 -1.47 -16.57
C LEU A 153 26.87 -0.68 -17.84
N ASP A 154 26.13 0.44 -17.71
CA ASP A 154 25.74 1.29 -18.81
C ASP A 154 26.93 1.92 -19.54
N LYS A 155 27.94 2.33 -18.77
CA LYS A 155 29.19 2.81 -19.34
C LYS A 155 29.89 1.69 -20.11
N ALA A 156 30.03 0.52 -19.50
CA ALA A 156 30.76 -0.60 -20.10
C ALA A 156 30.16 -1.09 -21.42
N TRP A 157 28.83 -1.26 -21.51
CA TRP A 157 28.25 -1.75 -22.77
C TRP A 157 28.26 -0.70 -23.89
N ARG A 158 28.18 0.60 -23.54
CA ARG A 158 28.32 1.69 -24.52
C ARG A 158 29.74 1.79 -25.05
N GLU A 159 30.75 1.70 -24.18
CA GLU A 159 32.17 1.65 -24.57
C GLU A 159 32.47 0.42 -25.45
N ALA A 160 31.79 -0.70 -25.21
CA ALA A 160 31.88 -1.89 -26.04
C ALA A 160 31.15 -1.77 -27.40
N GLY A 161 30.58 -0.60 -27.74
CA GLY A 161 29.93 -0.33 -29.02
C GLY A 161 28.62 -1.08 -29.23
N LEU A 162 27.98 -1.57 -28.17
CA LEU A 162 26.66 -2.18 -28.28
C LEU A 162 25.61 -1.05 -28.42
N PRO A 163 24.59 -1.17 -29.29
CA PRO A 163 23.58 -0.14 -29.51
C PRO A 163 22.53 -0.06 -28.40
N SER A 164 22.28 -1.17 -27.68
CA SER A 164 21.26 -1.19 -26.63
C SER A 164 21.61 -2.10 -25.45
N ARG A 165 21.14 -1.71 -24.27
CA ARG A 165 21.21 -2.54 -23.06
C ARG A 165 20.51 -3.90 -23.25
N ALA A 166 19.40 -3.92 -23.98
CA ALA A 166 18.70 -5.16 -24.31
C ALA A 166 19.57 -6.12 -25.14
N ARG A 167 20.36 -5.59 -26.09
CA ARG A 167 21.30 -6.38 -26.88
C ARG A 167 22.46 -6.91 -26.04
N PHE A 168 22.97 -6.10 -25.10
CA PHE A 168 23.94 -6.57 -24.11
C PHE A 168 23.40 -7.77 -23.32
N PHE A 169 22.20 -7.64 -22.73
CA PHE A 169 21.60 -8.71 -21.94
C PHE A 169 21.28 -9.96 -22.77
N ARG A 170 20.73 -9.81 -23.98
CA ARG A 170 20.45 -10.93 -24.88
C ARG A 170 21.73 -11.70 -25.22
N ARG A 171 22.83 -10.99 -25.52
CA ARG A 171 24.15 -11.60 -25.78
C ARG A 171 24.75 -12.27 -24.55
N ALA A 172 24.60 -11.68 -23.37
CA ALA A 172 25.07 -12.27 -22.11
C ALA A 172 24.32 -13.58 -21.81
N VAL A 173 22.98 -13.55 -21.88
CA VAL A 173 22.14 -14.74 -21.69
C VAL A 173 22.48 -15.85 -22.69
N HIS A 174 22.66 -15.52 -23.97
CA HIS A 174 23.09 -16.48 -24.97
C HIS A 174 24.42 -17.16 -24.62
N ARG A 175 25.43 -16.39 -24.17
CA ARG A 175 26.74 -16.92 -23.78
C ARG A 175 26.64 -17.88 -22.60
N GLU A 176 25.87 -17.50 -21.57
CA GLU A 176 25.65 -18.37 -20.41
C GLU A 176 24.89 -19.65 -20.79
N LEU A 177 23.85 -19.55 -21.62
CA LEU A 177 23.10 -20.73 -22.09
C LEU A 177 23.98 -21.69 -22.90
N MET A 178 24.86 -21.16 -23.76
CA MET A 178 25.85 -21.97 -24.48
C MET A 178 26.87 -22.62 -23.54
N ALA A 179 27.35 -21.90 -22.53
CA ALA A 179 28.26 -22.44 -21.53
C ALA A 179 27.63 -23.56 -20.70
N MET A 180 26.32 -23.48 -20.44
CA MET A 180 25.55 -24.54 -19.77
C MET A 180 25.18 -25.72 -20.70
N GLY A 181 25.53 -25.67 -21.99
CA GLY A 181 25.16 -26.69 -22.97
C GLY A 181 23.68 -26.68 -23.39
N ALA A 182 22.91 -25.66 -22.98
CA ALA A 182 21.51 -25.50 -23.33
C ALA A 182 21.36 -24.86 -24.73
N THR A 183 21.85 -25.54 -25.76
CA THR A 183 21.95 -25.01 -27.13
C THR A 183 20.60 -24.66 -27.75
N GLU A 184 19.55 -25.45 -27.48
CA GLU A 184 18.19 -25.16 -27.96
C GLU A 184 17.63 -23.87 -27.34
N ALA A 185 17.83 -23.68 -26.03
CA ALA A 185 17.44 -22.45 -25.36
C ALA A 185 18.27 -21.26 -25.84
N ALA A 186 19.59 -21.45 -26.05
CA ALA A 186 20.47 -20.41 -26.54
C ALA A 186 20.03 -19.88 -27.91
N ALA A 187 19.51 -20.73 -28.80
CA ALA A 187 19.04 -20.33 -30.12
C ALA A 187 17.99 -19.20 -30.08
N HIS A 188 17.11 -19.18 -29.07
CA HIS A 188 16.12 -18.11 -28.89
C HIS A 188 16.71 -16.74 -28.52
N PHE A 189 17.96 -16.71 -28.06
CA PHE A 189 18.70 -15.51 -27.68
C PHE A 189 19.87 -15.22 -28.63
N ALA A 190 20.00 -15.98 -29.72
CA ALA A 190 20.97 -15.68 -30.75
C ALA A 190 20.68 -14.26 -31.27
N ALA A 191 21.73 -13.45 -31.38
CA ALA A 191 21.57 -12.06 -31.77
C ALA A 191 21.07 -12.00 -33.21
N ASP A 192 19.76 -11.81 -33.41
CA ASP A 192 19.25 -11.37 -34.70
C ASP A 192 20.01 -10.10 -35.10
N ALA A 193 20.68 -10.18 -36.25
CA ALA A 193 21.45 -9.10 -36.84
C ALA A 193 20.54 -8.05 -37.52
N ALA A 194 19.25 -8.02 -37.19
CA ALA A 194 18.21 -7.34 -37.98
C ALA A 194 17.27 -6.45 -37.14
N GLU A 195 17.83 -5.66 -36.22
CA GLU A 195 17.16 -4.44 -35.78
C GLU A 195 18.17 -3.29 -36.01
N GLU A 196 18.24 -2.86 -37.28
CA GLU A 196 18.72 -1.52 -37.69
C GLU A 196 17.66 -0.46 -37.34
#